data_AF-A0A929NS94-F1
#
_entry.id   AF-A0A929NS94-F1
#
_cell.length_a   1.000
_cell.length_b   1.000
_cell.length_c   1.000
_cell.angle_alpha   90.00
_cell.angle_beta   90.00
_cell.angle_gamma   90.00
#
_symmetry.space_group_name_H-M   'P 1'
#
loop_
_entity.id
_entity.type
_entity.pdbx_description
1 polymer ?
#
loop_
_entity_poly.entity_id
_entity_poly.type
_entity_poly.pdbx_seq_one_letter_code
_entity_poly.pdbx_strand_id
1 'polypeptide(L)'
;RVAALVLAALLTGSSPVAAGPLPDEFLGKFRGSVTGGVGEVSGDFDMMSAAKRNGFTMSWPQNSGTGFEAAKDRENVFRAPSEGKLIEGAPAFWARLADGKLLVYAMRIDSQGGYDIYTFVYTPVENGLDLLIYHLRSGSEPLESRARLARHDR
;
A
#
# COMPACT_ATOMS: atom_id res chain seq x y z
N ARG A 1 21.26 23.18 53.46
CA ARG A 1 21.10 23.80 52.13
C ARG A 1 20.50 22.76 51.20
N VAL A 2 19.32 23.07 50.66
CA VAL A 2 18.47 22.22 49.83
C VAL A 2 19.08 22.14 48.42
N ALA A 3 19.12 20.96 47.81
CA ALA A 3 19.26 20.81 46.37
C ALA A 3 18.52 19.53 45.94
N ALA A 4 17.25 19.73 45.60
CA ALA A 4 16.44 18.80 44.83
C ALA A 4 16.76 19.01 43.34
N LEU A 5 16.87 17.92 42.58
CA LEU A 5 16.48 17.93 41.17
C LEU A 5 16.17 16.49 40.74
N VAL A 6 14.87 16.22 40.77
CA VAL A 6 14.22 15.01 40.27
C VAL A 6 14.33 15.04 38.74
N LEU A 7 15.06 14.08 38.18
CA LEU A 7 15.16 13.87 36.74
C LEU A 7 14.01 12.97 36.28
N ALA A 8 12.81 13.54 36.16
CA ALA A 8 11.67 12.91 35.50
C ALA A 8 11.60 13.43 34.06
N ALA A 9 12.46 12.90 33.18
CA ALA A 9 12.33 13.12 31.75
C ALA A 9 11.19 12.24 31.24
N LEU A 10 10.18 12.91 30.69
CA LEU A 10 8.98 12.32 30.11
C LEU A 10 9.33 11.25 29.07
N LEU A 11 9.09 9.98 29.43
CA LEU A 11 8.75 8.97 28.44
C LEU A 11 7.31 9.26 28.01
N THR A 12 7.12 10.14 27.05
CA THR A 12 5.88 10.15 26.26
C THR A 12 5.87 8.83 25.49
N GLY A 13 5.26 7.82 26.11
CA GLY A 13 4.87 6.61 25.39
C GLY A 13 3.96 7.03 24.26
N SER A 14 4.45 6.98 23.02
CA SER A 14 3.59 6.86 21.86
C SER A 14 2.83 5.55 22.05
N SER A 15 1.62 5.65 22.58
CA SER A 15 0.68 4.54 22.51
C SER A 15 0.56 4.17 21.04
N PRO A 16 0.52 2.87 20.68
CA PRO A 16 0.28 2.48 19.31
C PRO A 16 -1.07 3.07 18.89
N VAL A 17 -1.05 4.15 18.12
CA VAL A 17 -2.23 4.69 17.47
C VAL A 17 -2.61 3.65 16.45
N ALA A 18 -3.68 2.92 16.73
CA ALA A 18 -4.32 2.05 15.76
C ALA A 18 -4.35 2.79 14.41
N ALA A 19 -3.92 2.13 13.33
CA ALA A 19 -3.76 2.82 12.05
C ALA A 19 -5.00 3.66 11.74
N GLY A 20 -4.80 4.96 11.54
CA GLY A 20 -5.88 5.89 11.24
C GLY A 20 -6.57 5.56 9.92
N PRO A 21 -7.66 6.25 9.58
CA PRO A 21 -8.25 6.14 8.25
C PRO A 21 -7.19 6.47 7.18
N LEU A 22 -7.37 5.91 5.98
CA LEU A 22 -6.51 6.26 4.85
C LEU A 22 -6.63 7.78 4.58
N PRO A 23 -5.52 8.51 4.44
CA PRO A 23 -5.56 9.95 4.17
C PRO A 23 -6.31 10.31 2.88
N ASP A 24 -6.98 11.47 2.88
CA ASP A 24 -7.89 11.92 1.82
C ASP A 24 -7.19 12.04 0.45
N GLU A 25 -5.90 12.35 0.43
CA GLU A 25 -5.12 12.44 -0.80
C GLU A 25 -5.05 11.11 -1.57
N PHE A 26 -5.22 9.98 -0.88
CA PHE A 26 -5.28 8.64 -1.48
C PHE A 26 -6.71 8.17 -1.75
N LEU A 27 -7.75 8.91 -1.35
CA LEU A 27 -9.14 8.56 -1.55
C LEU A 27 -9.66 9.10 -2.89
N GLY A 28 -10.53 8.32 -3.55
CA GLY A 28 -11.20 8.74 -4.78
C GLY A 28 -10.92 7.83 -5.97
N LYS A 29 -11.13 8.37 -7.17
CA LYS A 29 -10.83 7.67 -8.43
C LYS A 29 -9.65 8.33 -9.09
N PHE A 30 -8.71 7.52 -9.56
CA PHE A 30 -7.51 7.98 -10.24
C PHE A 30 -7.35 7.22 -11.53
N ARG A 31 -6.97 7.91 -12.59
CA ARG A 31 -6.73 7.33 -13.90
C ARG A 31 -5.43 7.85 -14.46
N GLY A 32 -4.62 6.97 -15.01
CA GLY A 32 -3.43 7.33 -15.76
C GLY A 32 -3.01 6.20 -16.67
N SER A 33 -1.98 6.46 -17.47
CA SER A 33 -1.35 5.43 -18.29
C SER A 33 0.09 5.25 -17.85
N VAL A 34 0.54 4.00 -17.81
CA VAL A 34 1.92 3.69 -17.44
C VAL A 34 2.86 4.15 -18.55
N THR A 35 3.77 5.06 -18.23
CA THR A 35 4.78 5.60 -19.15
C THR A 35 6.14 5.02 -18.79
N GLY A 36 6.66 4.15 -19.65
CA GLY A 36 7.92 3.45 -19.40
C GLY A 36 7.72 2.26 -18.46
N GLY A 37 7.90 1.08 -19.02
CA GLY A 37 7.89 -0.18 -18.33
C GLY A 37 8.51 -1.23 -19.23
N VAL A 38 9.45 -1.99 -18.70
CA VAL A 38 9.92 -3.23 -19.34
C VAL A 38 8.94 -4.31 -18.87
N GLY A 39 8.03 -4.81 -19.73
CA GLY A 39 7.15 -5.94 -19.41
C GLY A 39 5.64 -5.69 -19.40
N GLU A 40 4.93 -6.46 -18.56
CA GLU A 40 3.49 -6.78 -18.60
C GLU A 40 2.55 -5.67 -18.09
N VAL A 41 3.08 -4.66 -17.39
CA VAL A 41 2.27 -3.55 -16.86
C VAL A 41 2.27 -2.40 -17.88
N SER A 42 1.53 -2.59 -18.97
CA SER A 42 1.26 -1.54 -19.96
C SER A 42 -0.25 -1.31 -20.05
N GLY A 43 -0.65 -0.05 -20.25
CA GLY A 43 -2.05 0.34 -20.42
C GLY A 43 -2.59 1.29 -19.35
N ASP A 44 -3.90 1.44 -19.34
CA ASP A 44 -4.63 2.30 -18.42
C ASP A 44 -4.64 1.69 -17.02
N PHE A 45 -4.23 2.50 -16.04
CA PHE A 45 -4.26 2.18 -14.63
C PHE A 45 -5.34 3.03 -13.96
N ASP A 46 -6.47 2.39 -13.68
CA ASP A 46 -7.52 2.97 -12.84
C ASP A 46 -7.32 2.49 -11.39
N MET A 47 -7.25 3.41 -10.44
CA MET A 47 -7.27 3.09 -9.02
C MET A 47 -8.53 3.71 -8.43
N MET A 48 -9.34 2.92 -7.73
CA MET A 48 -10.39 3.44 -6.89
C MET A 48 -10.13 3.06 -5.45
N SER A 49 -10.30 4.01 -4.55
CA SER A 49 -10.15 3.80 -3.12
C SER A 49 -11.29 4.47 -2.35
N ALA A 50 -11.72 3.82 -1.28
CA ALA A 50 -12.77 4.33 -0.41
C ALA A 50 -12.47 3.98 1.05
N ALA A 51 -12.68 4.95 1.93
CA ALA A 51 -12.46 4.76 3.35
C ALA A 51 -13.45 3.76 3.94
N LYS A 52 -12.99 2.99 4.92
CA LYS A 52 -13.79 2.18 5.83
C LYS A 52 -13.50 2.62 7.26
N ARG A 53 -14.39 2.26 8.19
CA ARG A 53 -14.26 2.59 9.62
C ARG A 53 -12.85 2.31 10.18
N ASN A 54 -12.26 1.17 9.80
CA ASN A 54 -10.94 0.73 10.26
C ASN A 54 -10.06 0.32 9.07
N GLY A 55 -10.07 1.06 7.96
CA GLY A 55 -9.24 0.74 6.80
C GLY A 55 -9.77 1.36 5.52
N PHE A 56 -9.63 0.65 4.40
CA PHE A 56 -10.09 1.12 3.09
C PHE A 56 -10.36 -0.05 2.14
N THR A 57 -11.01 0.22 1.02
CA THR A 57 -11.04 -0.68 -0.14
C THR A 57 -10.23 -0.08 -1.26
N MET A 58 -9.59 -0.93 -2.05
CA MET A 58 -8.94 -0.51 -3.28
C MET A 58 -9.24 -1.49 -4.41
N SER A 59 -9.56 -0.97 -5.59
CA SER A 59 -9.80 -1.76 -6.79
C SER A 59 -8.96 -1.27 -7.96
N TRP A 60 -8.64 -2.20 -8.84
CA TRP A 60 -7.92 -2.00 -10.10
C TRP A 60 -8.75 -2.60 -11.24
N PRO A 61 -8.51 -2.28 -12.53
CA PRO A 61 -9.32 -2.81 -13.65
C PRO A 61 -9.47 -4.33 -13.63
N GLN A 62 -8.46 -5.04 -13.14
CA GLN A 62 -8.40 -6.50 -13.14
C GLN A 62 -8.94 -7.14 -11.84
N ASN A 63 -9.41 -6.35 -10.86
CA ASN A 63 -9.86 -6.84 -9.57
C ASN A 63 -11.11 -6.07 -9.08
N SER A 64 -12.14 -6.81 -8.67
CA SER A 64 -13.41 -6.28 -8.14
C SER A 64 -13.30 -5.49 -6.83
N GLY A 65 -12.13 -5.47 -6.20
CA GLY A 65 -11.82 -4.64 -5.04
C GLY A 65 -11.35 -5.45 -3.84
N THR A 66 -10.16 -5.12 -3.34
CA THR A 66 -9.57 -5.70 -2.13
C THR A 66 -9.82 -4.78 -0.94
N GLY A 67 -10.38 -5.33 0.14
CA GLY A 67 -10.52 -4.63 1.41
C GLY A 67 -9.25 -4.75 2.25
N PHE A 68 -8.74 -3.63 2.75
CA PHE A 68 -7.61 -3.54 3.65
C PHE A 68 -8.10 -3.09 5.03
N GLU A 69 -7.77 -3.84 6.07
CA GLU A 69 -8.09 -3.52 7.46
C GLU A 69 -6.83 -3.12 8.22
N ALA A 70 -6.94 -2.12 9.10
CA ALA A 70 -5.88 -1.71 9.98
C ALA A 70 -5.35 -2.88 10.81
N ALA A 71 -4.04 -3.09 10.76
CA ALA A 71 -3.37 -4.09 11.56
C ALA A 71 -3.44 -3.71 13.05
N LYS A 72 -3.83 -4.66 13.89
CA LYS A 72 -3.94 -4.44 15.35
C LYS A 72 -2.57 -4.39 16.03
N ASP A 73 -1.55 -4.95 15.39
CA ASP A 73 -0.20 -5.14 15.93
C ASP A 73 0.81 -4.10 15.44
N ARG A 74 0.45 -3.28 14.44
CA ARG A 74 1.35 -2.30 13.82
C ARG A 74 0.60 -1.08 13.34
N GLU A 75 1.10 0.10 13.73
CA GLU A 75 0.60 1.37 13.21
C GLU A 75 0.85 1.47 11.70
N ASN A 76 -0.04 2.19 11.00
CA ASN A 76 0.08 2.51 9.58
C ASN A 76 0.22 1.29 8.66
N VAL A 77 -0.08 0.09 9.15
CA VAL A 77 -0.09 -1.14 8.36
C VAL A 77 -1.54 -1.59 8.21
N PHE A 78 -1.89 -2.02 7.00
CA PHE A 78 -3.19 -2.56 6.67
C PHE A 78 -3.02 -3.92 6.00
N ARG A 79 -3.94 -4.84 6.23
CA ARG A 79 -3.88 -6.20 5.68
C ARG A 79 -5.20 -6.55 5.03
N ALA A 80 -5.15 -7.19 3.87
CA ALA A 80 -6.33 -7.84 3.33
C ALA A 80 -6.57 -9.17 4.06
N PRO A 81 -7.83 -9.61 4.19
CA PRO A 81 -8.11 -10.97 4.62
C PRO A 81 -7.46 -11.96 3.66
N SER A 82 -6.94 -13.06 4.20
CA SER A 82 -6.37 -14.14 3.40
C SER A 82 -7.48 -14.84 2.62
N GLU A 83 -7.26 -15.04 1.31
CA GLU A 83 -8.17 -15.77 0.42
C GLU A 83 -7.85 -17.29 0.36
N GLY A 84 -6.87 -17.74 1.13
CA GLY A 84 -6.37 -19.12 1.11
C GLY A 84 -4.91 -19.21 1.56
N LYS A 85 -4.30 -20.38 1.39
CA LYS A 85 -2.91 -20.57 1.77
C LYS A 85 -1.97 -19.96 0.72
N LEU A 86 -1.08 -19.09 1.18
CA LEU A 86 -0.10 -18.41 0.32
C LEU A 86 0.77 -19.38 -0.48
N ILE A 87 1.20 -20.48 0.14
CA ILE A 87 2.04 -21.52 -0.51
C ILE A 87 1.28 -22.35 -1.55
N GLU A 88 -0.06 -22.27 -1.57
CA GLU A 88 -0.92 -22.93 -2.55
C GLU A 88 -1.32 -21.97 -3.68
N GLY A 89 -0.72 -20.77 -3.76
CA GLY A 89 -0.99 -19.79 -4.80
C GLY A 89 -2.05 -18.75 -4.46
N ALA A 90 -2.62 -18.77 -3.26
CA ALA A 90 -3.54 -17.71 -2.83
C ALA A 90 -2.79 -16.37 -2.73
N PRO A 91 -3.39 -15.26 -3.20
CA PRO A 91 -2.75 -13.96 -3.12
C PRO A 91 -2.72 -13.47 -1.67
N ALA A 92 -1.66 -12.73 -1.33
CA ALA A 92 -1.57 -11.97 -0.09
C ALA A 92 -1.40 -10.48 -0.42
N PHE A 93 -2.23 -9.64 0.19
CA PHE A 93 -2.14 -8.20 0.06
C PHE A 93 -1.94 -7.53 1.41
N TRP A 94 -1.05 -6.54 1.44
CA TRP A 94 -0.93 -5.64 2.57
C TRP A 94 -0.57 -4.25 2.08
N ALA A 95 -0.81 -3.25 2.92
CA ALA A 95 -0.47 -1.88 2.63
C ALA A 95 0.21 -1.23 3.83
N ARG A 96 0.98 -0.18 3.57
CA ARG A 96 1.61 0.63 4.61
C ARG A 96 1.59 2.10 4.22
N LEU A 97 1.28 2.96 5.19
CA LEU A 97 1.57 4.39 5.10
C LEU A 97 2.96 4.65 5.68
N ALA A 98 3.82 5.28 4.89
CA ALA A 98 5.16 5.69 5.31
C ALA A 98 5.59 6.91 4.52
N ASP A 99 6.15 7.91 5.19
CA ASP A 99 6.72 9.11 4.58
C ASP A 99 5.76 9.83 3.62
N GLY A 100 4.47 9.90 3.98
CA GLY A 100 3.42 10.52 3.15
C GLY A 100 3.09 9.73 1.88
N LYS A 101 3.48 8.46 1.80
CA LYS A 101 3.21 7.56 0.67
C LYS A 101 2.36 6.38 1.11
N LEU A 102 1.55 5.88 0.18
CA LEU A 102 0.86 4.62 0.32
C LEU A 102 1.62 3.55 -0.46
N LEU A 103 2.14 2.55 0.25
CA LEU A 103 2.78 1.38 -0.33
C LEU A 103 1.80 0.23 -0.27
N VAL A 104 1.51 -0.39 -1.40
CA VAL A 104 0.63 -1.56 -1.49
C VAL A 104 1.42 -2.70 -2.08
N TYR A 105 1.33 -3.85 -1.45
CA TYR A 105 2.05 -5.05 -1.82
C TYR A 105 1.06 -6.13 -2.21
N ALA A 106 1.36 -6.85 -3.28
CA ALA A 106 0.66 -8.05 -3.70
C ALA A 106 1.68 -9.16 -3.91
N MET A 107 1.47 -10.31 -3.29
CA MET A 107 2.37 -11.46 -3.37
C MET A 107 1.61 -12.72 -3.73
N ARG A 108 2.24 -13.57 -4.53
CA ARG A 108 1.83 -14.95 -4.76
C ARG A 108 3.05 -15.87 -4.69
N ILE A 109 2.89 -17.04 -4.08
CA ILE A 109 3.90 -18.10 -4.08
C ILE A 109 3.29 -19.34 -4.74
N ASP A 110 3.99 -19.94 -5.69
CA ASP A 110 3.56 -21.18 -6.32
C ASP A 110 4.00 -22.42 -5.53
N SER A 111 3.47 -23.58 -5.93
CA SER A 111 3.75 -24.86 -5.27
C SER A 111 5.23 -25.29 -5.28
N GLN A 112 6.06 -24.68 -6.15
CA GLN A 112 7.50 -24.95 -6.24
C GLN A 112 8.32 -23.93 -5.42
N GLY A 113 7.66 -23.01 -4.71
CA GLY A 113 8.30 -21.94 -3.96
C GLY A 113 8.74 -20.76 -4.84
N GLY A 114 8.39 -20.76 -6.13
CA GLY A 114 8.52 -19.58 -6.97
C GLY A 114 7.58 -18.49 -6.47
N TYR A 115 8.01 -17.23 -6.55
CA TYR A 115 7.22 -16.11 -6.05
C TYR A 115 7.14 -14.99 -7.09
N ASP A 116 6.07 -14.21 -6.94
CA ASP A 116 5.80 -13.03 -7.73
C ASP A 116 5.28 -11.94 -6.77
N ILE A 117 5.97 -10.81 -6.70
CA ILE A 117 5.69 -9.70 -5.79
C ILE A 117 5.57 -8.41 -6.58
N TYR A 118 4.42 -7.74 -6.45
CA TYR A 118 4.24 -6.37 -6.88
C TYR A 118 4.29 -5.43 -5.68
N THR A 119 4.99 -4.31 -5.82
CA THR A 119 4.94 -3.17 -4.91
C THR A 119 4.48 -1.94 -5.69
N PHE A 120 3.36 -1.36 -5.27
CA PHE A 120 2.82 -0.11 -5.79
C PHE A 120 3.10 0.98 -4.78
N VAL A 121 3.82 2.02 -5.18
CA VAL A 121 4.12 3.19 -4.34
C VAL A 121 3.37 4.38 -4.90
N TYR A 122 2.31 4.79 -4.21
CA TYR A 122 1.53 5.97 -4.52
C TYR A 122 2.08 7.16 -3.75
N THR A 123 2.48 8.20 -4.48
CA THR A 123 2.97 9.45 -3.91
C THR A 123 1.99 10.58 -4.26
N PRO A 124 1.40 11.26 -3.27
CA PRO A 124 0.55 12.41 -3.49
C PRO A 124 1.27 13.53 -4.24
N VAL A 125 0.58 14.10 -5.22
CA VAL A 125 1.07 15.21 -6.04
C VAL A 125 -0.10 16.15 -6.35
N GLU A 126 0.20 17.34 -6.86
CA GLU A 126 -0.86 18.25 -7.29
C GLU A 126 -1.80 17.56 -8.28
N ASN A 127 -3.09 17.55 -7.94
CA ASN A 127 -4.20 16.98 -8.71
C ASN A 127 -4.12 15.45 -9.00
N GLY A 128 -3.40 14.67 -8.20
CA GLY A 128 -3.33 13.22 -8.44
C GLY A 128 -2.31 12.45 -7.60
N LEU A 129 -1.78 11.38 -8.20
CA LEU A 129 -0.75 10.51 -7.62
C LEU A 129 0.35 10.24 -8.65
N ASP A 130 1.61 10.24 -8.23
CA ASP A 130 2.66 9.50 -8.93
C ASP A 130 2.62 8.05 -8.47
N LEU A 131 2.64 7.12 -9.42
CA LEU A 131 2.69 5.69 -9.17
C LEU A 131 4.01 5.13 -9.66
N LEU A 132 4.70 4.43 -8.77
CA LEU A 132 5.86 3.61 -9.05
C LEU A 132 5.53 2.15 -8.77
N ILE A 133 5.84 1.28 -9.73
CA ILE A 133 5.51 -0.14 -9.69
C ILE A 133 6.83 -0.90 -9.74
N TYR A 134 7.09 -1.71 -8.72
CA TYR A 134 8.16 -2.69 -8.70
C TYR A 134 7.58 -4.08 -8.83
N HIS A 135 8.10 -4.86 -9.76
CA HIS A 135 7.74 -6.26 -9.95
C HIS A 135 8.99 -7.12 -9.77
N LEU A 136 8.91 -8.05 -8.82
CA LEU A 136 9.97 -9.01 -8.53
C LEU A 136 9.41 -10.42 -8.71
N ARG A 137 10.05 -11.19 -9.59
CA ARG A 137 9.74 -12.60 -9.83
C ARG A 137 10.97 -13.46 -9.55
N SER A 138 10.76 -14.64 -8.97
CA SER A 138 11.83 -15.60 -8.73
C SER A 138 12.64 -15.89 -10.01
N GLY A 139 13.97 -15.79 -9.91
CA GLY A 139 14.89 -16.05 -11.02
C GLY A 139 14.90 -14.98 -12.12
N SER A 140 14.25 -13.83 -11.91
CA SER A 140 14.22 -12.72 -12.86
C SER A 140 14.79 -11.45 -12.25
N GLU A 141 15.33 -10.56 -13.09
CA GLU A 141 15.68 -9.21 -12.66
C GLU A 141 14.42 -8.41 -12.29
N PRO A 142 14.49 -7.53 -11.28
CA PRO A 142 13.37 -6.65 -10.94
C PRO A 142 12.99 -5.75 -12.10
N LEU A 143 11.69 -5.58 -12.32
CA LEU A 143 11.14 -4.65 -13.30
C LEU A 143 10.59 -3.41 -12.57
N GLU A 144 10.85 -2.23 -13.14
CA GLU A 144 10.30 -0.95 -12.67
C GLU A 144 9.40 -0.36 -13.75
N SER A 145 8.26 0.22 -13.35
CA SER A 145 7.37 0.98 -14.23
C SER A 145 6.80 2.19 -13.49
N ARG A 146 6.45 3.25 -14.24
CA ARG A 146 5.96 4.51 -13.66
C ARG A 146 4.70 5.00 -14.34
N ALA A 147 3.81 5.63 -13.59
CA ALA A 147 2.62 6.29 -14.12
C ALA A 147 2.33 7.58 -13.37
N ARG A 148 1.71 8.54 -14.07
CA ARG A 148 1.05 9.69 -13.46
C ARG A 148 -0.45 9.43 -13.47
N LEU A 149 -1.07 9.39 -12.30
CA LEU A 149 -2.50 9.18 -12.15
C LEU A 149 -3.18 10.51 -11.84
N ALA A 150 -4.02 10.99 -12.76
CA ALA A 150 -4.84 12.15 -12.52
C ALA A 150 -6.07 11.76 -11.69
N ARG A 151 -6.44 12.61 -10.73
CA ARG A 151 -7.71 12.48 -10.02
C ARG A 151 -8.87 12.61 -11.01
N HIS A 152 -9.77 11.65 -10.98
CA HIS A 152 -10.93 11.53 -11.86
C HIS A 152 -12.20 11.43 -11.00
N ASP A 153 -12.35 12.37 -10.08
CA ASP A 153 -13.58 12.53 -9.31
C ASP A 153 -14.66 13.04 -10.28
N ARG A 154 -15.71 12.23 -10.48
CA ARG A 154 -16.93 12.65 -11.18
C ARG A 154 -17.93 13.16 -10.15
#